data_AF-A0AAT9M8Z8-F1
#
_entry.id   AF-A0AAT9M8Z8-F1
#
_cell.length_a   1.000
_cell.length_b   1.000
_cell.length_c   1.000
_cell.angle_alpha   90.00
_cell.angle_beta   90.00
_cell.angle_gamma   90.00
#
_symmetry.space_group_name_H-M   'P 1'
#
loop_
_entity.id
_entity.type
_entity.pdbx_description
1 polymer ?
#
loop_
_entity_poly.entity_id
_entity_poly.type
_entity_poly.pdbx_seq_one_letter_code
_entity_poly.pdbx_strand_id
1 'polypeptide(L)'
;MIPGVTVGVNVVIGLAVLALLLYRQLQPRRVREDGALRLTVILLVVGVIQAYPVVSNHPPTTIVVLLLLAGLVSGAVFGTLRAYTTKLWIKDEDVWRQGTWLTLVLWLVAVGLHFGIDYLSERQGAPAGLGSSTIVLYLAVTLGIQRFITQQRAVKLRATV
;
A
#
# COMPACT_ATOMS: atom_id res chain seq x y z
N MET A 1 18.66 -27.14 -12.06
CA MET A 1 18.02 -26.33 -10.99
C MET A 1 16.91 -27.18 -10.40
N ILE A 2 16.98 -27.58 -9.12
CA ILE A 2 16.00 -28.48 -8.50
C ILE A 2 14.74 -27.66 -8.16
N PRO A 3 13.57 -27.94 -8.77
CA PRO A 3 12.37 -27.11 -8.62
C PRO A 3 11.87 -26.96 -7.18
N GLY A 4 12.06 -27.99 -6.33
CA GLY A 4 11.63 -27.96 -4.94
C GLY A 4 12.47 -27.05 -4.03
N VAL A 5 13.77 -26.93 -4.30
CA VAL A 5 14.68 -26.09 -3.50
C VAL A 5 14.37 -24.61 -3.70
N THR A 6 14.03 -24.21 -4.92
CA THR A 6 13.67 -22.83 -5.25
C THR A 6 12.36 -22.40 -4.62
N VAL A 7 11.36 -23.30 -4.55
CA VAL A 7 10.08 -23.02 -3.88
C VAL A 7 10.28 -22.85 -2.38
N GLY A 8 11.00 -23.76 -1.73
CA GLY A 8 11.30 -23.66 -0.30
C GLY A 8 12.03 -22.37 0.05
N VAL A 9 13.05 -22.00 -0.72
CA VAL A 9 13.79 -20.75 -0.56
C VAL A 9 12.88 -19.53 -0.75
N ASN A 10 12.05 -19.49 -1.78
CA ASN A 10 11.13 -18.37 -2.03
C ASN A 10 10.12 -18.17 -0.90
N VAL A 11 9.59 -19.27 -0.34
CA VAL A 11 8.67 -19.21 0.81
C VAL A 11 9.37 -18.65 2.04
N VAL A 12 10.57 -19.14 2.37
CA VAL A 12 11.35 -18.65 3.51
C VAL A 12 11.68 -17.16 3.34
N ILE A 13 12.11 -16.74 2.15
CA ILE A 13 12.38 -15.32 1.86
C ILE A 13 11.11 -14.49 2.00
N GLY A 14 9.98 -14.95 1.45
CA GLY A 14 8.69 -14.25 1.55
C GLY A 14 8.25 -14.06 3.00
N LEU A 15 8.35 -15.10 3.82
CA LEU A 15 8.04 -15.04 5.25
C LEU A 15 9.00 -14.10 5.99
N ALA A 16 10.30 -14.14 5.68
CA ALA A 16 11.28 -13.25 6.27
C ALA A 16 11.02 -11.77 5.93
N VAL A 17 10.68 -11.48 4.67
CA VAL A 17 10.32 -10.13 4.22
C VAL A 17 9.02 -9.67 4.90
N LEU A 18 8.00 -10.53 4.98
CA LEU A 18 6.76 -10.21 5.67
C LEU A 18 7.01 -9.91 7.15
N ALA A 19 7.75 -10.76 7.85
CA ALA A 19 8.12 -10.54 9.25
C ALA A 19 8.90 -9.22 9.44
N LEU A 20 9.84 -8.94 8.53
CA LEU A 20 10.59 -7.68 8.52
C LEU A 20 9.67 -6.47 8.32
N LEU A 21 8.71 -6.54 7.39
CA LEU A 21 7.76 -5.45 7.15
C LEU A 21 6.88 -5.18 8.38
N LEU A 22 6.36 -6.23 9.01
CA LEU A 22 5.54 -6.13 10.23
C LEU A 22 6.36 -5.54 11.39
N TYR A 23 7.57 -6.06 11.62
CA TYR A 23 8.49 -5.52 12.62
C TYR A 23 8.76 -4.03 12.37
N ARG A 24 9.10 -3.67 11.13
CA ARG A 24 9.42 -2.31 10.73
C ARG A 24 8.27 -1.32 10.92
N GLN A 25 7.03 -1.79 10.81
CA GLN A 25 5.83 -0.96 10.97
C GLN A 25 5.56 -0.61 12.44
N LEU A 26 5.96 -1.48 13.37
CA LEU A 26 5.83 -1.26 14.82
C LEU A 26 6.99 -0.47 15.44
N GLN A 27 8.07 -0.22 14.70
CA GLN A 27 9.20 0.55 15.21
C GLN A 27 8.92 2.06 15.20
N PRO A 28 9.25 2.80 16.28
CA PRO A 28 9.22 4.25 16.28
C PRO A 28 10.12 4.84 15.19
N ARG A 29 9.61 5.82 14.44
CA ARG A 29 10.36 6.52 13.40
C ARG A 29 10.03 8.00 13.42
N ARG A 30 11.02 8.84 13.12
CA ARG A 30 10.79 10.26 12.86
C ARG A 30 9.89 10.44 11.62
N VAL A 31 8.99 11.41 11.68
CA VAL A 31 8.21 11.85 10.52
C VAL A 31 9.16 12.60 9.60
N ARG A 32 9.50 12.01 8.45
CA ARG A 32 10.35 12.68 7.45
C ARG A 32 9.48 13.66 6.65
N GLU A 33 9.82 14.94 6.75
CA GLU A 33 9.16 16.02 6.01
C GLU A 33 9.63 16.00 4.54
N ASP A 34 10.92 15.81 4.31
CA ASP A 34 11.53 15.84 2.98
C ASP A 34 11.54 14.45 2.29
N GLY A 35 11.00 14.39 1.08
CA GLY A 35 10.93 13.17 0.27
C GLY A 35 9.60 12.44 0.33
N ALA A 36 8.59 13.05 0.96
CA ALA A 36 7.28 12.45 1.10
C ALA A 36 6.44 12.39 -0.15
N LEU A 37 6.28 13.56 -0.74
CA LEU A 37 5.59 13.72 -2.00
C LEU A 37 6.35 13.01 -3.12
N ARG A 38 7.70 13.06 -3.10
CA ARG A 38 8.54 12.43 -4.12
C ARG A 38 8.25 10.93 -4.29
N LEU A 39 8.24 10.15 -3.21
CA LEU A 39 7.97 8.71 -3.30
C LEU A 39 6.55 8.44 -3.82
N THR A 40 5.54 9.16 -3.31
CA THR A 40 4.15 8.99 -3.75
C THR A 40 3.99 9.31 -5.22
N VAL A 41 4.60 10.41 -5.70
CA VAL A 41 4.56 10.80 -7.12
C VAL A 41 5.25 9.75 -7.99
N ILE A 42 6.41 9.23 -7.57
CA ILE A 42 7.10 8.16 -8.30
C ILE A 42 6.21 6.93 -8.41
N LEU A 43 5.62 6.47 -7.30
CA LEU A 43 4.72 5.31 -7.31
C LEU A 43 3.49 5.55 -8.19
N LEU A 44 2.92 6.76 -8.15
CA LEU A 44 1.76 7.10 -8.96
C LEU A 44 2.10 7.04 -10.46
N VAL A 45 3.18 7.71 -10.87
CA VAL A 45 3.63 7.73 -12.28
C VAL A 45 3.97 6.32 -12.76
N VAL A 46 4.77 5.58 -11.98
CA VAL A 46 5.16 4.20 -12.34
C VAL A 46 3.95 3.26 -12.36
N GLY A 47 2.98 3.44 -11.47
CA GLY A 47 1.73 2.68 -11.46
C GLY A 47 0.89 2.92 -12.71
N VAL A 48 0.75 4.19 -13.13
CA VAL A 48 0.03 4.54 -14.37
C VAL A 48 0.74 3.96 -15.59
N ILE A 49 2.07 4.11 -15.67
CA ILE A 49 2.86 3.58 -16.80
C ILE A 49 2.73 2.06 -16.92
N GLN A 50 2.73 1.33 -15.80
CA GLN A 50 2.60 -0.14 -15.83
C GLN A 50 1.18 -0.59 -16.18
N ALA A 51 0.15 0.09 -15.68
CA ALA A 51 -1.23 -0.28 -15.93
C ALA A 51 -1.69 0.06 -17.36
N TYR A 52 -1.16 1.15 -17.94
CA TYR A 52 -1.64 1.69 -19.22
C TYR A 52 -1.62 0.67 -20.38
N PRO A 53 -0.50 -0.04 -20.67
CA PRO A 53 -0.45 -0.99 -21.79
C PRO A 53 -1.44 -2.15 -21.65
N VAL A 54 -1.67 -2.62 -20.43
CA VAL A 54 -2.58 -3.75 -20.18
C VAL A 54 -4.03 -3.33 -20.47
N VAL A 55 -4.41 -2.13 -20.01
CA VAL A 55 -5.76 -1.58 -20.20
C VAL A 55 -5.99 -1.13 -21.65
N SER A 56 -4.98 -0.54 -22.31
CA SER A 56 -5.11 -0.03 -23.68
C SER A 56 -5.17 -1.13 -24.73
N ASN A 57 -4.39 -2.20 -24.55
CA ASN A 57 -4.31 -3.30 -25.52
C ASN A 57 -5.49 -4.27 -25.38
N HIS A 58 -6.03 -4.42 -24.16
CA HIS A 58 -7.16 -5.28 -23.88
C HIS A 58 -8.15 -4.54 -22.98
N PRO A 59 -9.08 -3.75 -23.57
CA PRO A 59 -10.03 -2.97 -22.81
C PRO A 59 -10.82 -3.87 -21.83
N PRO A 60 -10.73 -3.63 -20.52
CA PRO A 60 -11.45 -4.42 -19.54
C PRO A 60 -12.95 -4.21 -19.66
N THR A 61 -13.72 -5.22 -19.28
CA THR A 61 -15.18 -5.10 -19.17
C THR A 61 -15.57 -4.07 -18.12
N THR A 62 -16.79 -3.53 -18.21
CA THR A 62 -17.30 -2.54 -17.24
C THR A 62 -17.20 -3.04 -15.80
N ILE A 63 -17.50 -4.32 -15.56
CA ILE A 63 -17.41 -4.92 -14.22
C ILE A 63 -15.97 -4.95 -13.71
N VAL A 64 -14.98 -5.24 -14.56
CA VAL A 64 -13.56 -5.22 -14.19
C VAL A 64 -13.10 -3.79 -13.87
N VAL A 65 -13.54 -2.80 -14.64
CA VAL A 65 -13.26 -1.38 -14.33
C VAL A 65 -13.83 -1.00 -12.96
N LEU A 66 -15.06 -1.39 -12.65
CA LEU A 66 -15.67 -1.13 -11.34
C LEU A 66 -14.90 -1.81 -10.20
N LEU A 67 -14.43 -3.04 -10.41
CA LEU A 67 -13.60 -3.76 -9.43
C LEU A 67 -12.24 -3.09 -9.22
N LEU A 68 -11.59 -2.61 -10.28
CA LEU A 68 -10.35 -1.83 -10.17
C LEU A 68 -10.57 -0.55 -9.37
N LEU A 69 -11.64 0.19 -9.66
CA LEU A 69 -11.99 1.40 -8.92
C LEU A 69 -12.30 1.08 -7.45
N ALA A 70 -13.03 0.00 -7.17
CA ALA A 70 -13.26 -0.48 -5.81
C ALA A 70 -11.93 -0.84 -5.11
N GLY A 71 -10.98 -1.42 -5.84
CA GLY A 71 -9.61 -1.66 -5.38
C GLY A 71 -8.91 -0.37 -4.95
N LEU A 72 -8.92 0.66 -5.79
CA LEU A 72 -8.32 1.96 -5.46
C LEU A 72 -9.02 2.66 -4.29
N VAL A 73 -10.36 2.65 -4.27
CA VAL A 73 -11.17 3.21 -3.17
C VAL A 73 -10.87 2.48 -1.86
N SER A 74 -10.80 1.15 -1.88
CA SER A 74 -10.43 0.39 -0.68
C SER A 74 -9.02 0.75 -0.21
N GLY A 75 -8.06 0.88 -1.13
CA GLY A 75 -6.71 1.35 -0.83
C GLY A 75 -6.72 2.72 -0.13
N ALA A 76 -7.55 3.66 -0.60
CA ALA A 76 -7.75 4.96 0.01
C ALA A 76 -8.37 4.88 1.43
N VAL A 77 -9.41 4.07 1.59
CA VAL A 77 -10.08 3.84 2.88
C VAL A 77 -9.10 3.26 3.89
N PHE A 78 -8.40 2.16 3.56
CA PHE A 78 -7.43 1.54 4.46
C PHE A 78 -6.19 2.41 4.69
N GLY A 79 -5.78 3.22 3.71
CA GLY A 79 -4.73 4.23 3.90
C GLY A 79 -5.13 5.26 4.95
N THR A 80 -6.36 5.76 4.88
CA THR A 80 -6.96 6.69 5.85
C THR A 80 -7.04 6.07 7.24
N LEU A 81 -7.65 4.90 7.38
CA LEU A 81 -7.79 4.20 8.67
C LEU A 81 -6.42 3.94 9.32
N ARG A 82 -5.44 3.51 8.53
CA ARG A 82 -4.06 3.30 9.02
C ARG A 82 -3.39 4.61 9.43
N ALA A 83 -3.67 5.71 8.74
CA ALA A 83 -3.17 7.02 9.14
C ALA A 83 -3.65 7.40 10.53
N TYR A 84 -4.95 7.22 10.82
CA TYR A 84 -5.54 7.57 12.11
C TYR A 84 -5.13 6.64 13.25
N THR A 85 -4.90 5.35 12.97
CA THR A 85 -4.42 4.38 13.98
C THR A 85 -2.92 4.46 14.26
N THR A 86 -2.17 5.23 13.47
CA THR A 86 -0.76 5.51 13.72
C THR A 86 -0.64 6.49 14.90
N LYS A 87 0.17 6.12 15.90
CA LYS A 87 0.49 6.97 17.05
C LYS A 87 1.49 8.05 16.63
N LEU A 88 1.25 9.28 17.09
CA LEU A 88 2.12 10.43 16.90
C LEU A 88 2.41 11.06 18.25
N TRP A 89 3.66 11.47 18.48
CA TRP A 89 4.08 12.18 19.69
C TRP A 89 5.32 13.03 19.39
N ILE A 90 5.58 14.02 20.24
CA ILE A 90 6.78 14.85 20.15
C ILE A 90 7.86 14.25 21.03
N LYS A 91 9.08 14.17 20.50
CA LYS A 91 10.27 13.77 21.26
C LYS A 91 11.50 14.43 20.63
N ASP A 92 12.29 15.10 21.47
CA ASP A 92 13.52 15.80 21.09
C ASP A 92 13.30 16.78 19.91
N GLU A 93 12.29 17.67 20.05
CA GLU A 93 11.86 18.67 19.03
C GLU A 93 11.32 18.10 17.70
N ASP A 94 11.35 16.77 17.54
CA ASP A 94 10.84 16.08 16.36
C ASP A 94 9.49 15.41 16.61
N VAL A 95 8.69 15.29 15.54
CA VAL A 95 7.49 14.44 15.57
C VAL A 95 7.87 13.02 15.21
N TRP A 96 7.51 12.10 16.10
CA TRP A 96 7.68 10.66 15.91
C TRP A 96 6.35 10.01 15.54
N ARG A 97 6.44 8.92 14.80
CA ARG A 97 5.32 8.07 14.41
C ARG A 97 5.60 6.60 14.68
N GLN A 98 4.56 5.85 14.99
CA GLN A 98 4.63 4.40 15.17
C GLN A 98 3.31 3.74 14.77
N GLY A 99 3.40 2.68 13.96
CA GLY A 99 2.24 1.83 13.69
C GLY A 99 1.84 1.06 14.94
N THR A 100 0.56 0.76 15.07
CA THR A 100 0.02 -0.05 16.17
C THR A 100 -0.33 -1.45 15.68
N TRP A 101 -0.68 -2.35 16.60
CA TRP A 101 -1.27 -3.64 16.24
C TRP A 101 -2.50 -3.48 15.34
N LEU A 102 -3.34 -2.47 15.60
CA LEU A 102 -4.48 -2.18 14.74
C LEU A 102 -4.06 -1.73 13.34
N THR A 103 -2.98 -0.95 13.22
CA THR A 103 -2.41 -0.59 11.92
C THR A 103 -1.92 -1.83 11.13
N LEU A 104 -1.38 -2.84 11.82
CA LEU A 104 -0.99 -4.12 11.20
C LEU A 104 -2.20 -4.92 10.72
N VAL A 105 -3.21 -5.08 11.57
CA VAL A 105 -4.44 -5.81 11.21
C VAL A 105 -5.11 -5.17 10.00
N LEU A 106 -5.24 -3.84 10.00
CA LEU A 106 -5.78 -3.10 8.84
C LEU A 106 -4.94 -3.31 7.58
N TRP A 107 -3.63 -3.42 7.70
CA TRP A 107 -2.76 -3.71 6.55
C TRP A 107 -3.00 -5.12 6.00
N LEU A 108 -3.09 -6.13 6.88
CA LEU A 108 -3.36 -7.51 6.48
C LEU A 108 -4.73 -7.64 5.81
N VAL A 109 -5.76 -6.98 6.36
CA VAL A 109 -7.10 -6.94 5.77
C VAL A 109 -7.08 -6.26 4.40
N ALA A 110 -6.37 -5.13 4.28
CA ALA A 110 -6.24 -4.42 3.00
C ALA A 110 -5.57 -5.28 1.92
N VAL A 111 -4.52 -6.00 2.28
CA VAL A 111 -3.81 -6.95 1.39
C VAL A 111 -4.75 -8.09 0.97
N GLY A 112 -5.46 -8.70 1.92
CA GLY A 112 -6.43 -9.76 1.62
C GLY A 112 -7.56 -9.28 0.72
N LEU A 113 -8.09 -8.08 0.96
CA LEU A 113 -9.12 -7.47 0.12
C LEU A 113 -8.61 -7.19 -1.29
N HIS A 114 -7.37 -6.69 -1.43
CA HIS A 114 -6.75 -6.44 -2.73
C HIS A 114 -6.67 -7.73 -3.55
N PHE A 115 -6.13 -8.81 -2.97
CA PHE A 115 -6.08 -10.12 -3.64
C PHE A 115 -7.47 -10.69 -3.94
N GLY A 116 -8.45 -10.45 -3.07
CA GLY A 116 -9.84 -10.84 -3.32
C GLY A 116 -10.44 -10.13 -4.53
N ILE A 117 -10.15 -8.83 -4.71
CA ILE A 117 -10.57 -8.04 -5.87
C ILE A 117 -9.87 -8.50 -7.14
N ASP A 118 -8.57 -8.79 -7.08
CA ASP A 118 -7.81 -9.33 -8.21
C ASP A 118 -8.40 -10.66 -8.68
N TYR A 119 -8.61 -11.58 -7.74
CA TYR A 119 -9.23 -12.89 -8.01
C TYR A 119 -10.63 -12.77 -8.62
N LEU A 120 -11.46 -11.85 -8.09
CA LEU A 120 -12.79 -11.60 -8.65
C LEU A 120 -12.70 -10.99 -10.06
N SER A 121 -11.72 -10.12 -10.31
CA SER A 121 -11.51 -9.50 -11.62
C SER A 121 -11.13 -10.54 -12.67
N GLU A 122 -10.25 -11.49 -12.33
CA GLU A 122 -9.89 -12.62 -13.19
C GLU A 122 -11.12 -13.47 -13.55
N ARG A 123 -11.99 -13.74 -12.59
CA ARG A 123 -13.27 -14.46 -12.80
C ARG A 123 -14.23 -13.71 -13.74
N GLN A 124 -14.08 -12.40 -13.87
CA GLN A 124 -14.88 -11.55 -14.76
C GLN A 124 -14.19 -11.27 -16.11
N GLY A 125 -13.13 -12.01 -16.45
CA GLY A 125 -12.42 -11.88 -17.72
C GLY A 125 -11.41 -10.75 -17.77
N ALA A 126 -10.86 -10.33 -16.62
CA ALA A 126 -9.75 -9.38 -16.61
C ALA A 126 -8.56 -9.90 -17.44
N PRO A 127 -7.86 -9.03 -18.21
CA PRO A 127 -6.64 -9.40 -18.91
C PRO A 127 -5.59 -9.99 -17.96
N ALA A 128 -4.87 -11.01 -18.43
CA ALA A 128 -3.76 -11.58 -17.67
C ALA A 128 -2.74 -10.49 -17.30
N GLY A 129 -2.29 -10.50 -16.05
CA GLY A 129 -1.33 -9.52 -15.54
C GLY A 129 -1.94 -8.19 -15.08
N LEU A 130 -3.26 -7.98 -15.21
CA LEU A 130 -3.92 -6.75 -14.76
C LEU A 130 -3.63 -6.44 -13.29
N GLY A 131 -3.88 -7.38 -12.36
CA GLY A 131 -3.59 -7.18 -10.93
C GLY A 131 -2.12 -6.84 -10.65
N SER A 132 -1.19 -7.55 -11.30
CA SER A 132 0.25 -7.27 -11.17
C SER A 132 0.65 -5.90 -11.72
N SER A 133 -0.02 -5.40 -12.76
CA SER A 133 0.25 -4.09 -13.35
C SER A 133 -0.32 -2.93 -12.53
N THR A 134 -1.38 -3.18 -11.76
CA THR A 134 -2.09 -2.18 -10.96
C THR A 134 -1.64 -2.14 -9.49
N ILE A 135 -0.85 -3.12 -9.02
CA ILE A 135 -0.35 -3.16 -7.63
C ILE A 135 0.41 -1.89 -7.25
N VAL A 136 1.25 -1.36 -8.14
CA VAL A 136 2.03 -0.15 -7.84
C VAL A 136 1.12 1.07 -7.76
N LEU A 137 0.07 1.13 -8.58
CA LEU A 137 -0.93 2.18 -8.52
C LEU A 137 -1.74 2.10 -7.21
N TYR A 138 -2.15 0.90 -6.81
CA TYR A 138 -2.80 0.65 -5.52
C TYR A 138 -1.92 1.10 -4.34
N LEU A 139 -0.63 0.73 -4.37
CA LEU A 139 0.35 1.15 -3.37
C LEU A 139 0.53 2.67 -3.34
N ALA A 140 0.56 3.33 -4.50
CA ALA A 140 0.63 4.78 -4.60
C ALA A 140 -0.54 5.45 -3.89
N VAL A 141 -1.77 4.99 -4.13
CA VAL A 141 -2.98 5.52 -3.50
C VAL A 141 -2.96 5.28 -1.99
N THR A 142 -2.78 4.04 -1.54
CA THR A 142 -2.91 3.71 -0.12
C THR A 142 -1.79 4.32 0.73
N LEU A 143 -0.54 4.27 0.25
CA LEU A 143 0.60 4.87 0.96
C LEU A 143 0.58 6.39 0.86
N GLY A 144 0.18 6.94 -0.29
CA GLY A 144 0.05 8.38 -0.51
C GLY A 144 -0.94 9.01 0.46
N ILE A 145 -2.15 8.45 0.54
CA ILE A 145 -3.20 8.92 1.45
C ILE A 145 -2.77 8.75 2.90
N GLN A 146 -2.25 7.58 3.29
CA GLN A 146 -1.78 7.37 4.65
C GLN A 146 -0.75 8.42 5.05
N ARG A 147 0.23 8.66 4.17
CA ARG A 147 1.32 9.59 4.41
C ARG A 147 0.83 11.03 4.50
N PHE A 148 0.00 11.46 3.56
CA PHE A 148 -0.57 12.80 3.52
C PHE A 148 -1.30 13.13 4.83
N ILE A 149 -2.22 12.25 5.25
CA ILE A 149 -2.98 12.44 6.49
C ILE A 149 -2.06 12.40 7.71
N THR A 150 -1.07 11.48 7.75
CA THR A 150 -0.09 11.43 8.86
C THR A 150 0.71 12.72 8.97
N GLN A 151 1.11 13.31 7.84
CA GLN A 151 1.84 14.58 7.82
C GLN A 151 0.97 15.76 8.28
N GLN A 152 -0.28 15.84 7.81
CA GLN A 152 -1.22 16.86 8.30
C GLN A 152 -1.43 16.78 9.81
N ARG A 153 -1.57 15.56 10.36
CA ARG A 153 -1.67 15.34 11.81
C ARG A 153 -0.39 15.73 12.54
N ALA A 154 0.78 15.47 11.96
CA ALA A 154 2.07 15.85 12.53
C ALA A 154 2.23 17.39 12.59
N VAL A 155 1.88 18.11 11.52
CA VAL A 155 1.90 19.58 11.51
C VAL A 155 0.98 20.17 12.57
N LYS A 156 -0.24 19.63 12.71
CA LYS A 156 -1.18 20.05 13.77
C LYS A 156 -0.62 19.80 15.16
N LEU A 157 0.05 18.66 15.38
CA LEU A 157 0.65 18.33 16.67
C LEU A 157 1.85 19.25 17.00
N ARG A 158 2.66 19.64 16.02
CA ARG A 158 3.72 20.63 16.24
C ARG A 158 3.15 22.00 16.65
N ALA A 159 2.01 22.40 16.10
CA ALA A 159 1.41 23.70 16.38
C ALA A 159 0.77 23.83 17.79
N THR A 160 0.67 22.75 18.55
CA THR A 160 0.09 22.75 19.91
C THR A 160 1.13 22.86 21.03
N VAL A 161 2.41 22.91 20.70
CA VAL A 161 3.53 23.06 21.65
C VAL A 161 4.26 24.36 21.35
#